data_AF-A0A1X0QNP3-F1
#
_entry.id   AF-A0A1X0QNP3-F1
#
_cell.length_a   1.000
_cell.length_b   1.000
_cell.length_c   1.000
_cell.angle_alpha   90.00
_cell.angle_beta   90.00
_cell.angle_gamma   90.00
#
_symmetry.space_group_name_H-M   'P 1'
#
loop_
_entity.id
_entity.type
_entity.pdbx_description
1 polymer ?
#
loop_
_entity_poly.entity_id
_entity_poly.type
_entity_poly.pdbx_seq_one_letter_code
_entity_poly.pdbx_strand_id
1 'polypeptide(L)'
;MKLLSLLFTVAPLLYIISAAPSSGTCKPGDTFKAKDACNICTCTKSGRKEDADCSNMLCLFEKEKSGARCKPYTTFQYNCYLCFCPESGLRHDAGCYTMTCDRPN
;
A
#
# COMPACT_ATOMS: atom_id res chain seq x y z
N MET A 1 51.26 -6.31 40.17
CA MET A 1 50.59 -5.04 39.85
C MET A 1 50.70 -4.86 38.33
N LYS A 2 50.14 -5.71 37.46
CA LYS A 2 48.73 -6.05 37.17
C LYS A 2 47.89 -4.84 36.71
N LEU A 3 47.56 -4.89 35.41
CA LEU A 3 46.43 -4.28 34.70
C LEU A 3 46.48 -2.77 34.47
N LEU A 4 47.26 -2.32 33.49
CA LEU A 4 47.13 -0.96 32.96
C LEU A 4 47.34 -0.91 31.43
N SER A 5 46.57 -1.68 30.65
CA SER A 5 46.58 -1.51 29.18
C SER A 5 45.48 -2.19 28.36
N LEU A 6 44.45 -2.83 28.92
CA LEU A 6 43.35 -3.39 28.12
C LEU A 6 41.97 -3.25 28.78
N LEU A 7 41.42 -2.03 28.81
CA LEU A 7 39.99 -1.78 29.09
C LEU A 7 39.45 -0.57 28.30
N PHE A 8 39.81 -0.45 27.02
CA PHE A 8 38.88 0.17 26.05
C PHE A 8 38.18 -0.95 25.28
N THR A 9 37.59 -1.86 26.05
CA THR A 9 36.60 -2.79 25.54
C THR A 9 35.39 -1.99 25.10
N VAL A 10 34.97 -2.28 23.88
CA VAL A 10 33.64 -2.00 23.30
C VAL A 10 33.29 -0.53 23.11
N ALA A 11 33.65 -0.08 21.92
CA ALA A 11 32.87 0.75 21.00
C ALA A 11 31.55 1.35 21.56
N PRO A 12 31.26 2.63 21.27
CA PRO A 12 29.92 3.19 21.42
C PRO A 12 28.99 2.52 20.40
N LEU A 13 28.57 1.30 20.75
CA LEU A 13 27.65 0.41 20.01
C LEU A 13 26.27 0.43 20.68
N LEU A 14 26.00 1.49 21.44
CA LEU A 14 24.72 1.88 21.99
C LEU A 14 24.50 3.30 21.44
N TYR A 15 23.48 3.63 20.67
CA TYR A 15 22.24 2.94 20.41
C TYR A 15 21.59 3.78 19.31
N ILE A 16 22.01 3.63 18.05
CA ILE A 16 21.19 4.16 16.95
C ILE A 16 20.00 3.19 16.85
N ILE A 17 19.00 3.40 17.71
CA ILE A 17 17.67 2.87 17.44
C ILE A 17 17.22 3.63 16.21
N SER A 18 17.50 3.11 15.02
CA SER A 18 16.66 3.43 13.88
C SER A 18 15.30 2.85 14.24
N ALA A 19 14.42 3.70 14.75
CA ALA A 19 13.01 3.38 14.87
C ALA A 19 12.54 3.09 13.44
N ALA A 20 12.59 1.82 13.04
CA ALA A 20 11.95 1.37 11.83
C ALA A 20 10.50 1.85 11.93
N PRO A 21 9.98 2.60 10.95
CA PRO A 21 8.63 3.11 11.02
C PRO A 21 7.71 1.92 11.29
N SER A 22 7.01 1.96 12.43
CA SER A 22 6.09 0.90 12.79
C SER A 22 5.11 0.72 11.62
N SER A 23 4.72 -0.51 11.31
CA SER A 23 3.89 -0.79 10.14
C SER A 23 2.57 -0.01 10.12
N GLY A 24 2.12 0.51 11.27
CA GLY A 24 0.93 1.34 11.46
C GLY A 24 1.15 2.86 11.38
N THR A 25 2.37 3.35 11.23
CA THR A 25 2.65 4.80 11.13
C THR A 25 2.97 5.24 9.70
N CYS A 26 2.66 6.49 9.38
CA CYS A 26 2.97 7.16 8.12
C CYS A 26 3.37 8.63 8.36
N LYS A 27 4.06 9.26 7.41
CA LYS A 27 4.36 10.69 7.48
C LYS A 27 3.18 11.49 6.91
N PRO A 28 2.69 12.54 7.58
CA PRO A 28 1.59 13.37 7.08
C PRO A 28 1.84 13.86 5.65
N GLY A 29 0.84 13.71 4.79
CA GLY A 29 0.90 14.04 3.37
C GLY A 29 1.43 12.93 2.46
N ASP A 30 2.08 11.90 3.00
CA ASP A 30 2.53 10.77 2.19
C ASP A 30 1.33 9.98 1.65
N THR A 31 1.47 9.50 0.42
CA THR A 31 0.48 8.64 -0.24
C THR A 31 0.96 7.19 -0.26
N PHE A 32 0.07 6.24 0.04
CA PHE A 32 0.39 4.82 0.07
C PHE A 32 -0.79 3.95 -0.39
N LYS A 33 -0.50 2.73 -0.87
CA LYS A 33 -1.53 1.72 -1.17
C LYS A 33 -2.12 1.15 0.11
N ALA A 34 -3.45 1.06 0.18
CA ALA A 34 -4.17 0.39 1.25
C ALA A 34 -3.86 -1.11 1.30
N LYS A 35 -4.32 -1.79 2.35
CA LYS A 35 -4.12 -3.25 2.54
C LYS A 35 -4.78 -4.08 1.43
N ASP A 36 -5.83 -3.55 0.81
CA ASP A 36 -6.49 -4.15 -0.36
C ASP A 36 -5.68 -4.00 -1.66
N ALA A 37 -4.54 -3.28 -1.63
CA ALA A 37 -3.66 -2.99 -2.74
C ALA A 37 -4.33 -2.29 -3.94
N CYS A 38 -5.49 -1.68 -3.73
CA CYS A 38 -6.30 -1.03 -4.75
C CYS A 38 -6.60 0.41 -4.34
N ASN A 39 -7.11 0.63 -3.13
CA ASN A 39 -7.33 1.97 -2.63
C ASN A 39 -6.01 2.69 -2.33
N ILE A 40 -6.01 3.99 -2.60
CA ILE A 40 -4.89 4.88 -2.34
C ILE A 40 -5.27 5.74 -1.15
N CYS A 41 -4.38 5.79 -0.15
CA CYS A 41 -4.56 6.53 1.08
C CYS A 41 -3.56 7.67 1.20
N THR A 42 -4.00 8.79 1.74
CA THR A 42 -3.15 9.92 2.11
C THR A 42 -3.05 10.01 3.62
N CYS A 43 -1.83 10.04 4.14
CA CYS A 43 -1.58 10.11 5.57
C CYS A 43 -2.04 11.46 6.13
N THR A 44 -2.86 11.43 7.18
CA THR A 44 -3.34 12.64 7.85
C THR A 44 -2.31 13.14 8.87
N LYS A 45 -2.64 14.26 9.54
CA LYS A 45 -1.76 14.87 10.55
C LYS A 45 -1.52 13.99 11.78
N SER A 46 -2.33 12.95 12.02
CA SER A 46 -2.12 12.05 13.15
C SER A 46 -0.89 11.16 12.97
N GLY A 47 -0.41 10.98 11.74
CA GLY A 47 0.72 10.10 11.42
C GLY A 47 0.41 8.61 11.59
N ARG A 48 -0.86 8.23 11.77
CA ARG A 48 -1.30 6.84 11.88
C ARG A 48 -2.00 6.41 10.60
N LYS A 49 -1.64 5.22 10.09
CA LYS A 49 -2.23 4.68 8.87
C LYS A 49 -3.70 4.31 9.04
N GLU A 50 -4.15 3.97 10.25
CA GLU A 50 -5.58 3.74 10.51
C GLU A 50 -6.44 5.00 10.36
N ASP A 51 -5.87 6.19 10.53
CA ASP A 51 -6.56 7.48 10.40
C ASP A 51 -6.34 8.11 9.01
N ALA A 52 -5.82 7.36 8.03
CA ALA A 52 -5.53 7.89 6.71
C ALA A 52 -6.82 8.06 5.88
N ASP A 53 -6.88 9.12 5.08
CA ASP A 53 -7.99 9.34 4.16
C ASP A 53 -7.75 8.51 2.89
N CYS A 54 -8.60 7.53 2.64
CA CYS A 54 -8.47 6.61 1.51
C CYS A 54 -9.55 6.84 0.45
N SER A 55 -9.20 6.59 -0.81
CA SER A 55 -10.21 6.41 -1.87
C SER A 55 -11.19 5.29 -1.50
N ASN A 56 -12.38 5.32 -2.11
CA ASN A 56 -13.43 4.33 -1.86
C ASN A 56 -13.78 3.57 -3.15
N MET A 57 -12.75 3.04 -3.80
CA MET A 57 -12.88 2.27 -5.03
C MET A 57 -13.34 0.85 -4.72
N LEU A 58 -14.16 0.29 -5.62
CA LEU A 58 -14.58 -1.10 -5.55
C LEU A 58 -13.44 -2.02 -6.01
N CYS A 59 -12.79 -2.68 -5.05
CA CYS A 59 -11.66 -3.56 -5.32
C CYS A 59 -12.13 -4.95 -5.71
N LEU A 60 -12.40 -5.12 -7.01
CA LEU A 60 -12.99 -6.34 -7.59
C LEU A 60 -12.03 -7.53 -7.70
N PHE A 61 -10.74 -7.29 -7.55
CA PHE A 61 -9.69 -8.30 -7.72
C PHE A 61 -9.12 -8.65 -6.35
N GLU A 62 -9.79 -9.54 -5.62
CA GLU A 62 -9.16 -10.15 -4.46
C GLU A 62 -7.98 -11.02 -4.91
N LYS A 63 -6.78 -10.66 -4.46
CA LYS A 63 -5.60 -11.50 -4.18
C LYS A 63 -5.43 -12.85 -4.93
N GLU A 64 -5.74 -12.97 -6.22
CA GLU A 64 -5.34 -14.15 -7.00
C GLU A 64 -5.35 -13.89 -8.51
N LYS A 65 -4.35 -13.14 -8.98
CA LYS A 65 -3.62 -13.29 -10.26
C LYS A 65 -2.72 -12.08 -10.45
N SER A 66 -1.53 -12.19 -9.86
CA SER A 66 -0.42 -11.26 -9.75
C SER A 66 0.19 -10.73 -11.07
N GLY A 67 -0.59 -10.60 -12.13
CA GLY A 67 -0.11 -10.16 -13.43
C GLY A 67 -1.17 -10.04 -14.52
N ALA A 68 -2.46 -10.03 -14.19
CA ALA A 68 -3.48 -9.80 -15.20
C ALA A 68 -3.33 -8.39 -15.76
N ARG A 69 -2.94 -8.29 -17.04
CA ARG A 69 -2.69 -7.01 -17.71
C ARG A 69 -3.90 -6.53 -18.50
N CYS A 70 -3.93 -5.23 -18.71
CA CYS A 70 -4.82 -4.56 -19.64
C CYS A 70 -3.98 -3.57 -20.48
N LYS A 71 -4.52 -3.11 -21.60
CA LYS A 71 -3.87 -2.08 -22.41
C LYS A 71 -4.06 -0.73 -21.69
N PRO A 72 -2.99 0.01 -21.37
CA PRO A 72 -3.14 1.31 -20.73
C PRO A 72 -4.11 2.22 -21.47
N TYR A 73 -4.91 2.96 -20.69
CA TYR A 73 -5.89 3.94 -21.17
C TYR A 73 -7.04 3.35 -22.00
N THR A 74 -7.31 2.05 -21.87
CA THR A 74 -8.50 1.41 -22.46
C THR A 74 -9.48 0.97 -21.40
N THR A 75 -10.73 0.73 -21.82
CA THR A 75 -11.74 0.11 -20.97
C THR A 75 -11.79 -1.40 -21.16
N PHE A 76 -12.21 -2.13 -20.13
CA PHE A 76 -12.46 -3.57 -20.19
C PHE A 76 -13.62 -3.95 -19.27
N GLN A 77 -14.37 -4.98 -19.65
CA GLN A 77 -15.42 -5.53 -18.82
C GLN A 77 -14.86 -6.60 -17.88
N TYR A 78 -15.23 -6.54 -16.62
CA TYR A 78 -14.96 -7.59 -15.63
C TYR A 78 -16.26 -7.88 -14.87
N ASN A 79 -16.83 -9.08 -15.09
CA ASN A 79 -18.20 -9.39 -14.69
C ASN A 79 -19.18 -8.35 -15.26
N CYS A 80 -19.95 -7.70 -14.39
CA CYS A 80 -20.85 -6.60 -14.72
C CYS A 80 -20.22 -5.22 -14.51
N TYR A 81 -18.92 -5.14 -14.23
CA TYR A 81 -18.23 -3.87 -14.03
C TYR A 81 -17.52 -3.45 -15.30
N LEU A 82 -17.55 -2.16 -15.60
CA LEU A 82 -16.74 -1.56 -16.64
C LEU A 82 -15.59 -0.82 -15.98
N CYS A 83 -14.38 -1.19 -16.38
CA CYS A 83 -13.15 -0.79 -15.72
C CYS A 83 -12.27 0.02 -16.68
N PHE A 84 -11.57 1.03 -16.15
CA PHE A 84 -10.55 1.78 -16.88
C PHE A 84 -9.15 1.30 -16.51
N CYS A 85 -8.36 0.92 -17.51
CA CYS A 85 -7.00 0.46 -17.32
C CYS A 85 -6.03 1.64 -17.12
N PRO A 86 -5.27 1.69 -16.02
CA PRO A 86 -4.34 2.76 -15.75
C PRO A 86 -3.02 2.56 -16.51
N GLU A 87 -2.11 3.55 -16.40
CA GLU A 87 -0.78 3.52 -17.01
C GLU A 87 0.04 2.27 -16.65
N SER A 88 -0.10 1.76 -15.42
CA SER A 88 0.60 0.55 -14.97
C SER A 88 0.28 -0.67 -15.84
N GLY A 89 -0.85 -0.67 -16.55
CA GLY A 89 -1.32 -1.77 -17.36
C GLY A 89 -1.69 -3.00 -16.53
N LEU A 90 -1.89 -2.84 -15.23
CA LEU A 90 -2.28 -3.92 -14.32
C LEU A 90 -3.77 -3.79 -14.00
N ARG A 91 -4.53 -4.87 -14.20
CA ARG A 91 -5.98 -4.86 -13.98
C ARG A 91 -6.35 -4.59 -12.52
N HIS A 92 -5.53 -5.00 -11.56
CA HIS A 92 -5.79 -4.75 -10.14
C HIS A 92 -5.63 -3.28 -9.72
N ASP A 93 -5.05 -2.43 -10.58
CA ASP A 93 -4.94 -0.98 -10.37
C ASP A 93 -6.11 -0.24 -11.05
N ALA A 94 -6.98 -0.97 -11.77
CA ALA A 94 -8.07 -0.37 -12.52
C ALA A 94 -9.17 0.16 -11.60
N GLY A 95 -9.59 1.39 -11.87
CA GLY A 95 -10.84 1.92 -11.34
C GLY A 95 -12.01 1.36 -12.12
N CYS A 96 -13.01 0.82 -11.42
CA CYS A 96 -14.20 0.24 -12.03
C CYS A 96 -15.46 0.94 -11.52
N TYR A 97 -16.44 1.12 -12.39
CA TYR A 97 -17.78 1.57 -12.02
C TYR A 97 -18.76 0.41 -12.12
N THR A 98 -19.78 0.45 -11.26
CA THR A 98 -20.87 -0.51 -11.30
C THR A 98 -21.73 -0.27 -12.53
N MET A 99 -22.02 -1.34 -13.27
CA MET A 99 -23.24 -1.38 -14.07
C MET A 99 -24.33 -2.08 -13.24
N THR A 100 -25.58 -1.99 -13.65
CA THR A 100 -26.66 -2.83 -13.13
C THR A 100 -26.30 -4.30 -13.38
N CYS A 101 -25.83 -4.97 -12.34
CA CYS A 101 -25.64 -6.41 -12.34
C CYS A 101 -27.02 -7.02 -12.09
N ASP A 102 -27.70 -7.49 -13.14
CA ASP A 102 -28.83 -8.38 -12.93
C ASP A 102 -28.28 -9.64 -12.27
N ARG A 103 -28.48 -9.78 -10.95
CA ARG A 103 -28.32 -11.09 -10.30
C ARG A 103 -29.37 -11.99 -10.92
N PRO A 104 -29.01 -13.09 -11.59
CA PRO A 104 -30.00 -14.12 -11.88
C PRO A 104 -30.54 -14.59 -10.52
N ASN A 105 -31.86 -14.49 -10.38
CA ASN A 105 -32.62 -14.96 -9.22
C ASN A 105 -32.56 -16.48 -9.13
#